data_AF-A0A291P6F7-F1
#
_entry.id   AF-A0A291P6F7-F1
#
_cell.length_a   1.000
_cell.length_b   1.000
_cell.length_c   1.000
_cell.angle_alpha   90.00
_cell.angle_beta   90.00
_cell.angle_gamma   90.00
#
_symmetry.space_group_name_H-M   'P 1'
#
loop_
_entity.id
_entity.type
_entity.pdbx_description
1 polymer ?
#
loop_
_entity_poly.entity_id
_entity_poly.type
_entity_poly.pdbx_seq_one_letter_code
_entity_poly.pdbx_strand_id
1 'polypeptide(L)'
;MPTQDQILSGLAMIANRWTMLAIAWHGYFALLLLGLWFRRFPDRRAMALSLTLPLLSVSALAWWQGNPFNGAVFLVGAGALAACGMRSSASCIRLGPPWARFLGLGVVLFGWVYPHFLDTASPLAYLYAAPLGLVPCPTLSAVIGVTLVANGLDSRPWVGLLGGMGLFYGLFGAVYLGVALDWVLLASALLLLGSLFAADSPRHRHR
;
A
#
# COMPACT_ATOMS: atom_id res chain seq x y z
N MET A 1 -17.72 3.96 -18.94
CA MET A 1 -16.47 3.65 -18.23
C MET A 1 -15.34 4.33 -19.00
N PRO A 2 -14.37 5.00 -18.36
CA PRO A 2 -13.27 5.63 -19.08
C PRO A 2 -12.47 4.59 -19.88
N THR A 3 -11.90 4.99 -21.02
CA THR A 3 -10.99 4.14 -21.79
C THR A 3 -9.66 3.94 -21.05
N GLN A 4 -8.86 2.95 -21.45
CA GLN A 4 -7.53 2.70 -20.86
C GLN A 4 -6.65 3.96 -20.91
N ASP A 5 -6.61 4.65 -22.05
CA ASP A 5 -5.84 5.89 -22.22
C ASP A 5 -6.34 7.03 -21.31
N GLN A 6 -7.66 7.13 -21.12
CA GLN A 6 -8.25 8.11 -20.19
C GLN A 6 -7.86 7.81 -18.74
N ILE A 7 -7.77 6.53 -18.37
CA ILE A 7 -7.31 6.11 -17.04
C ILE A 7 -5.82 6.46 -16.88
N LEU A 8 -4.97 6.04 -17.81
CA LEU A 8 -3.52 6.28 -17.75
C LEU A 8 -3.18 7.78 -17.75
N SER A 9 -3.81 8.57 -18.61
CA SER A 9 -3.65 10.03 -18.64
C SER A 9 -4.16 10.70 -17.36
N GLY A 10 -5.27 10.21 -16.79
CA GLY A 10 -5.78 10.66 -15.49
C GLY A 10 -4.80 10.38 -14.35
N LEU A 11 -4.19 9.20 -14.32
CA LEU A 11 -3.18 8.84 -13.31
C LEU A 11 -1.89 9.67 -13.46
N ALA A 12 -1.44 9.90 -14.70
CA ALA A 12 -0.32 10.80 -14.98
C ALA A 12 -0.63 12.24 -14.56
N MET A 13 -1.84 12.73 -14.82
CA MET A 13 -2.26 14.07 -14.39
C MET A 13 -2.24 14.20 -12.87
N ILE A 14 -2.76 13.19 -12.15
CA ILE A 14 -2.71 13.17 -10.69
C ILE A 14 -1.27 13.20 -10.19
N ALA A 15 -0.41 12.31 -10.72
CA ALA A 15 0.99 12.18 -10.30
C ALA A 15 1.77 13.49 -10.46
N ASN A 16 1.55 14.23 -11.55
CA ASN A 16 2.30 15.45 -11.85
C ASN A 16 1.69 16.72 -11.25
N ARG A 17 0.37 16.78 -10.99
CA ARG A 17 -0.28 17.95 -10.37
C ARG A 17 -0.18 17.95 -8.85
N TRP A 18 -0.15 16.77 -8.24
CA TRP A 18 -0.20 16.63 -6.78
C TRP A 18 1.16 16.26 -6.19
N THR A 19 2.26 16.64 -6.83
CA THR A 19 3.64 16.33 -6.43
C THR A 19 3.93 16.72 -4.97
N MET A 20 3.43 17.87 -4.50
CA MET A 20 3.62 18.28 -3.10
C MET A 20 2.93 17.32 -2.11
N LEU A 21 1.78 16.77 -2.48
CA LEU A 21 1.09 15.75 -1.68
C LEU A 21 1.84 14.42 -1.72
N ALA A 22 2.41 14.03 -2.86
CA ALA A 22 3.31 12.88 -2.94
C ALA A 22 4.52 13.05 -2.00
N ILE A 23 5.15 14.22 -1.97
CA ILE A 23 6.27 14.53 -1.05
C ILE A 23 5.83 14.37 0.41
N ALA A 24 4.65 14.89 0.75
CA ALA A 24 4.09 14.72 2.09
C ALA A 24 3.89 13.23 2.43
N TRP A 25 3.40 12.41 1.49
CA TRP A 25 3.27 10.97 1.67
C TRP A 25 4.60 10.24 1.84
N HIS A 26 5.66 10.68 1.15
CA HIS A 26 7.01 10.15 1.38
C HIS A 26 7.47 10.46 2.81
N GLY A 27 7.39 11.73 3.24
CA GLY A 27 7.71 12.10 4.62
C GLY A 27 6.91 11.28 5.63
N TYR A 28 5.62 11.08 5.36
CA TYR A 28 4.73 10.27 6.18
C TYR A 28 5.19 8.80 6.28
N PHE A 29 5.44 8.12 5.17
CA PHE A 29 5.90 6.73 5.19
C PHE A 29 7.32 6.60 5.79
N ALA A 30 8.20 7.59 5.60
CA ALA A 30 9.50 7.62 6.30
C ALA A 30 9.30 7.60 7.82
N LEU A 31 8.39 8.44 8.34
CA LEU A 31 8.08 8.46 9.77
C LEU A 31 7.49 7.12 10.25
N LEU A 32 6.63 6.48 9.46
CA LEU A 32 6.12 5.13 9.77
C LEU A 32 7.25 4.10 9.87
N LEU A 33 8.15 4.07 8.88
CA LEU A 33 9.28 3.15 8.84
C LEU A 33 10.28 3.40 9.97
N LEU A 34 10.61 4.66 10.25
CA LEU A 34 11.48 5.03 11.38
C LEU A 34 10.84 4.64 12.71
N GLY A 35 9.53 4.87 12.87
CA GLY A 35 8.82 4.46 14.08
C GLY A 35 8.80 2.94 14.27
N LEU A 36 8.68 2.15 13.20
CA LEU A 36 8.84 0.70 13.23
C LEU A 36 10.29 0.28 13.55
N TRP A 37 11.28 0.94 12.94
CA TRP A 37 12.70 0.67 13.15
C TRP A 37 13.12 0.88 14.60
N PHE A 38 12.72 2.01 15.19
CA PHE A 38 13.00 2.34 16.60
C PHE A 38 12.03 1.68 17.59
N ARG A 39 11.05 0.89 17.10
CA ARG A 39 10.00 0.25 17.91
C ARG A 39 9.23 1.23 18.80
N ARG A 40 8.98 2.45 18.28
CA ARG A 40 8.28 3.54 18.98
C ARG A 40 6.83 3.72 18.55
N PHE A 41 6.30 2.86 17.67
CA PHE A 41 4.92 3.00 17.23
C PHE A 41 3.93 2.60 18.34
N PRO A 42 2.85 3.38 18.57
CA PRO A 42 2.04 3.26 19.79
C PRO A 42 1.40 1.88 19.93
N ASP A 43 0.64 1.46 18.92
CA ASP A 43 -0.05 0.17 18.90
C ASP A 43 -0.50 -0.23 17.49
N ARG A 44 -0.99 -1.47 17.36
CA ARG A 44 -1.49 -2.02 16.09
C ARG A 44 -2.67 -1.23 15.50
N ARG A 45 -3.55 -0.68 16.34
CA ARG A 45 -4.72 0.09 15.89
C ARG A 45 -4.27 1.42 15.28
N ALA A 46 -3.34 2.13 15.91
CA ALA A 46 -2.75 3.34 15.40
C ALA A 46 -2.03 3.10 14.06
N MET A 47 -1.28 2.01 13.93
CA MET A 47 -0.64 1.64 12.66
C MET A 47 -1.67 1.30 11.58
N ALA A 48 -2.68 0.49 11.90
CA ALA A 48 -3.75 0.16 10.95
C ALA A 48 -4.44 1.42 10.42
N LEU A 49 -4.86 2.32 11.32
CA LEU A 49 -5.50 3.59 10.94
C LEU A 49 -4.56 4.50 10.17
N SER A 50 -3.28 4.50 10.50
CA SER A 50 -2.24 5.24 9.76
C SER A 50 -2.16 4.74 8.31
N LEU A 51 -2.13 3.43 8.11
CA LEU A 51 -2.03 2.81 6.78
C LEU A 51 -3.28 2.99 5.92
N THR A 52 -4.44 3.33 6.49
CA THR A 52 -5.64 3.63 5.68
C THR A 52 -5.67 5.05 5.14
N LEU A 53 -4.97 6.01 5.77
CA LEU A 53 -4.92 7.40 5.31
C LEU A 53 -4.44 7.56 3.85
N PRO A 54 -3.34 6.94 3.40
CA PRO A 54 -2.92 7.06 2.00
C PRO A 54 -3.92 6.42 1.03
N LEU A 55 -4.68 5.39 1.46
CA LEU A 55 -5.75 4.80 0.64
C LEU A 55 -6.95 5.75 0.49
N LEU A 56 -7.28 6.50 1.54
CA LEU A 56 -8.29 7.57 1.48
C LEU A 56 -7.84 8.72 0.57
N SER A 57 -6.55 9.05 0.56
CA SER A 57 -5.98 10.02 -0.38
C SER A 57 -6.17 9.58 -1.83
N VAL A 58 -5.86 8.32 -2.15
CA VAL A 58 -6.13 7.74 -3.49
C VAL A 58 -7.61 7.84 -3.84
N SER A 59 -8.53 7.54 -2.90
CA SER A 59 -9.97 7.68 -3.12
C SER A 59 -10.36 9.13 -3.46
N ALA A 60 -9.91 10.10 -2.65
CA ALA A 60 -10.24 11.51 -2.83
C ALA A 60 -9.77 12.04 -4.18
N LEU A 61 -8.55 11.69 -4.60
CA LEU A 61 -7.99 12.10 -5.89
C LEU A 61 -8.69 11.39 -7.06
N ALA A 62 -9.12 10.14 -6.89
CA ALA A 62 -9.90 9.45 -7.90
C ALA A 62 -11.27 10.12 -8.13
N TRP A 63 -11.95 10.55 -7.06
CA TRP A 63 -13.18 11.34 -7.18
C TRP A 63 -12.93 12.68 -7.87
N TRP A 64 -11.87 13.39 -7.48
CA TRP A 64 -11.47 14.65 -8.09
C TRP A 64 -11.23 14.54 -9.60
N GLN A 65 -10.63 13.43 -10.05
CA GLN A 65 -10.35 13.16 -11.46
C GLN A 65 -11.56 12.60 -12.22
N GLY A 66 -12.74 12.51 -11.60
CA GLY A 66 -13.94 11.96 -12.23
C GLY A 66 -13.90 10.44 -12.43
N ASN A 67 -13.13 9.72 -11.60
CA ASN A 67 -13.08 8.25 -11.57
C ASN A 67 -13.87 7.69 -10.36
N PRO A 68 -15.20 7.60 -10.44
CA PRO A 68 -16.04 7.19 -9.33
C PRO A 68 -15.82 5.73 -8.92
N PHE A 69 -15.41 4.86 -9.85
CA PHE A 69 -15.14 3.46 -9.55
C PHE A 69 -13.95 3.31 -8.59
N ASN A 70 -12.79 3.88 -8.95
CA ASN A 70 -11.62 3.83 -8.07
C ASN A 70 -11.87 4.60 -6.76
N GLY A 71 -12.56 5.75 -6.85
CA GLY A 71 -12.99 6.51 -5.68
C GLY A 71 -13.77 5.65 -4.69
N ALA A 72 -14.80 4.94 -5.15
CA ALA A 72 -15.62 4.07 -4.33
C ALA A 72 -14.86 2.85 -3.79
N VAL A 73 -14.11 2.14 -4.64
CA VAL A 73 -13.34 0.94 -4.23
C VAL A 73 -12.36 1.28 -3.12
N PHE A 74 -11.60 2.36 -3.25
CA PHE A 74 -10.65 2.77 -2.21
C PHE A 74 -11.34 3.30 -0.95
N LEU A 75 -12.47 4.00 -1.07
CA LEU A 75 -13.22 4.48 0.10
C LEU A 75 -13.76 3.31 0.92
N VAL A 76 -14.42 2.35 0.27
CA VAL A 76 -14.98 1.16 0.91
C VAL A 76 -13.86 0.29 1.47
N GLY A 77 -12.80 0.06 0.69
CA GLY A 77 -11.63 -0.73 1.11
C GLY A 77 -10.93 -0.11 2.32
N ALA A 78 -10.64 1.19 2.29
CA ALA A 78 -10.03 1.91 3.41
C ALA A 78 -10.94 1.92 4.65
N GLY A 79 -12.26 2.08 4.48
CA GLY A 79 -13.23 1.98 5.56
C GLY A 79 -13.27 0.60 6.20
N ALA A 80 -13.28 -0.46 5.39
CA ALA A 80 -13.25 -1.84 5.87
C ALA A 80 -11.94 -2.18 6.59
N LEU A 81 -10.80 -1.72 6.06
CA LEU A 81 -9.50 -1.84 6.71
C LEU A 81 -9.44 -1.07 8.03
N ALA A 82 -9.99 0.15 8.07
CA ALA A 82 -10.06 0.96 9.29
C ALA A 82 -10.92 0.26 10.36
N ALA A 83 -12.06 -0.32 9.96
CA ALA A 83 -12.89 -1.12 10.85
C ALA A 83 -12.14 -2.35 11.38
N CYS A 84 -11.35 -3.04 10.56
CA CYS A 84 -10.47 -4.12 11.00
C CYS A 84 -9.41 -3.61 12.00
N GLY A 85 -8.81 -2.45 11.74
CA GLY A 85 -7.85 -1.80 12.62
C GLY A 85 -8.44 -1.42 13.98
N MET A 86 -9.65 -0.87 14.01
CA MET A 86 -10.35 -0.48 15.23
C MET A 86 -10.72 -1.67 16.12
N ARG A 87 -10.92 -2.86 15.54
CA ARG A 87 -11.16 -4.12 16.26
C ARG A 87 -9.87 -4.77 16.76
N SER A 88 -8.70 -4.29 16.33
CA SER A 88 -7.41 -4.82 16.76
C SER A 88 -7.07 -4.29 18.16
N SER A 89 -6.44 -5.12 19.00
CA SER A 89 -6.09 -4.64 20.35
C SER A 89 -4.98 -3.58 20.28
N ALA A 90 -5.01 -2.64 21.23
CA ALA A 90 -4.00 -1.59 21.42
C ALA A 90 -2.67 -2.13 22.00
N SER A 91 -2.23 -3.31 21.56
CA SER A 91 -0.95 -3.88 21.93
C SER A 91 0.15 -3.42 20.97
N CYS A 92 1.40 -3.55 21.41
CA CYS A 92 2.56 -3.25 20.59
C CYS A 92 2.59 -4.10 19.30
N ILE A 93 3.15 -3.51 18.24
CA ILE A 93 3.31 -4.17 16.94
C ILE A 93 4.35 -5.29 17.06
N ARG A 94 3.96 -6.49 16.63
CA ARG A 94 4.89 -7.61 16.47
C ARG A 94 5.47 -7.57 15.07
N LEU A 95 6.79 -7.54 14.98
CA LEU A 95 7.48 -7.58 13.70
C LEU A 95 7.43 -8.99 13.10
N GLY A 96 7.33 -9.06 11.77
CA GLY A 96 7.28 -10.33 11.06
C GLY A 96 8.60 -11.11 11.11
N PRO A 97 8.59 -12.38 10.67
CA PRO A 97 9.81 -13.14 10.49
C PRO A 97 10.79 -12.42 9.54
N PRO A 98 12.12 -12.67 9.64
CA PRO A 98 13.12 -11.95 8.85
C PRO A 98 12.84 -11.88 7.34
N TRP A 99 12.35 -12.96 6.75
CA TRP A 99 12.00 -13.00 5.32
C TRP A 99 10.88 -12.01 4.97
N ALA A 100 9.82 -11.94 5.78
CA ALA A 100 8.68 -11.06 5.55
C ALA A 100 9.07 -9.61 5.74
N ARG A 101 9.98 -9.33 6.68
CA ARG A 101 10.55 -7.98 6.86
C ARG A 101 11.38 -7.54 5.67
N PHE A 102 12.28 -8.40 5.19
CA PHE A 102 13.16 -8.06 4.06
C PHE A 102 12.36 -7.86 2.77
N LEU A 103 11.47 -8.81 2.44
CA LEU A 103 10.61 -8.67 1.27
C LEU A 103 9.63 -7.51 1.43
N GLY A 104 9.02 -7.35 2.60
CA GLY A 104 8.13 -6.23 2.90
C GLY A 104 8.81 -4.87 2.69
N LEU A 105 10.05 -4.70 3.17
CA LEU A 105 10.82 -3.48 2.93
C LEU A 105 11.10 -3.27 1.43
N GLY A 106 11.46 -4.33 0.70
CA GLY A 106 11.62 -4.26 -0.75
C GLY A 106 10.35 -3.81 -1.48
N VAL A 107 9.19 -4.31 -1.06
CA VAL A 107 7.89 -3.90 -1.60
C VAL A 107 7.55 -2.44 -1.24
N VAL A 108 7.90 -1.98 -0.04
CA VAL A 108 7.76 -0.55 0.32
C VAL A 108 8.63 0.31 -0.58
N LEU A 109 9.92 -0.03 -0.73
CA LEU A 109 10.85 0.70 -1.57
C LEU A 109 10.40 0.72 -3.03
N PHE A 110 9.83 -0.37 -3.54
CA PHE A 110 9.23 -0.40 -4.87
C PHE A 110 8.09 0.62 -5.03
N GLY A 111 7.12 0.63 -4.10
CA GLY A 111 6.05 1.63 -4.12
C GLY A 111 6.56 3.06 -3.94
N TRP A 112 7.65 3.23 -3.19
CA TRP A 112 8.31 4.49 -2.91
C TRP A 112 8.97 5.10 -4.14
N VAL A 113 9.63 4.31 -4.99
CA VAL A 113 10.38 4.82 -6.16
C VAL A 113 9.65 4.60 -7.49
N TYR A 114 8.33 4.39 -7.45
CA TYR A 114 7.54 3.98 -8.60
C TYR A 114 7.56 5.03 -9.74
N PRO A 115 8.18 4.74 -10.90
CA PRO A 115 8.50 5.79 -11.86
C PRO A 115 7.39 6.11 -12.87
N HIS A 116 6.40 5.23 -13.03
CA HIS A 116 5.60 5.12 -14.26
C HIS A 116 4.78 6.36 -14.66
N PHE A 117 4.34 7.18 -13.71
CA PHE A 117 3.41 8.28 -13.98
C PHE A 117 3.99 9.68 -13.74
N LEU A 118 5.18 9.77 -13.13
CA LEU A 118 5.82 11.04 -12.83
C LEU A 118 6.74 11.44 -13.99
N ASP A 119 6.44 12.59 -14.59
CA ASP A 119 7.26 13.21 -15.63
C ASP A 119 8.32 14.10 -14.96
N THR A 120 9.58 13.72 -15.13
CA THR A 120 10.70 14.40 -14.46
C THR A 120 11.98 14.26 -15.29
N ALA A 121 12.77 15.32 -15.33
CA ALA A 121 14.08 15.33 -15.97
C ALA A 121 15.16 14.62 -15.14
N SER A 122 14.93 14.40 -13.83
CA SER A 122 15.92 13.83 -12.91
C SER A 122 15.41 12.56 -12.24
N PRO A 123 16.17 11.45 -12.31
CA PRO A 123 15.85 10.21 -11.59
C PRO A 123 15.75 10.39 -10.07
N LEU A 124 16.43 11.39 -9.51
CA LEU A 124 16.39 11.68 -8.07
C LEU A 124 14.99 12.10 -7.60
N ALA A 125 14.17 12.64 -8.51
CA ALA A 125 12.78 13.01 -8.17
C ALA A 125 11.95 11.80 -7.73
N TYR A 126 12.23 10.60 -8.24
CA TYR A 126 11.51 9.38 -7.83
C TYR A 126 11.75 9.02 -6.35
N LEU A 127 12.80 9.54 -5.71
CA LEU A 127 13.06 9.28 -4.28
C LEU A 127 12.12 10.05 -3.35
N TYR A 128 11.45 11.09 -3.83
CA TYR A 128 10.61 11.95 -2.99
C TYR A 128 9.27 12.37 -3.61
N ALA A 129 9.09 12.22 -4.93
CA ALA A 129 7.94 12.73 -5.67
C ALA A 129 7.18 11.63 -6.44
N ALA A 130 7.55 10.36 -6.31
CA ALA A 130 6.80 9.26 -6.93
C ALA A 130 5.31 9.30 -6.49
N PRO A 131 4.38 8.70 -7.24
CA PRO A 131 2.95 8.86 -7.00
C PRO A 131 2.40 8.03 -5.81
N LEU A 132 3.20 7.88 -4.75
CA LEU A 132 2.84 7.26 -3.48
C LEU A 132 1.77 8.08 -2.75
N GLY A 133 0.70 7.41 -2.31
CA GLY A 133 -0.48 8.05 -1.70
C GLY A 133 -1.37 8.80 -2.69
N LEU A 134 -1.01 8.81 -3.98
CA LEU A 134 -1.77 9.46 -5.04
C LEU A 134 -2.44 8.44 -5.98
N VAL A 135 -1.70 7.41 -6.37
CA VAL A 135 -2.11 6.41 -7.36
C VAL A 135 -2.26 5.03 -6.69
N PRO A 136 -3.22 4.19 -7.12
CA PRO A 136 -3.50 2.87 -6.54
C PRO A 136 -2.27 1.98 -6.31
N CYS A 137 -1.51 1.69 -7.37
CA CYS A 137 -0.49 0.64 -7.36
C CYS A 137 0.71 0.89 -6.43
N PRO A 138 1.40 2.05 -6.50
CA PRO A 138 2.48 2.37 -5.56
C PRO A 138 1.99 2.44 -4.12
N THR A 139 0.79 2.97 -3.90
CA THR A 139 0.20 3.10 -2.57
C THR A 139 -0.12 1.75 -1.95
N LEU A 140 -0.79 0.86 -2.69
CA LEU A 140 -1.08 -0.49 -2.22
C LEU A 140 0.22 -1.27 -1.98
N SER A 141 1.22 -1.13 -2.85
CA SER A 141 2.53 -1.76 -2.64
C SER A 141 3.13 -1.32 -1.31
N ALA A 142 3.23 -0.01 -1.05
CA ALA A 142 3.76 0.49 0.21
C ALA A 142 2.98 0.00 1.44
N VAL A 143 1.64 0.03 1.39
CA VAL A 143 0.80 -0.44 2.50
C VAL A 143 0.95 -1.96 2.72
N ILE A 144 1.03 -2.75 1.65
CA ILE A 144 1.32 -4.20 1.70
C ILE A 144 2.70 -4.45 2.31
N GLY A 145 3.72 -3.72 1.87
CA GLY A 145 5.08 -3.86 2.36
C GLY A 145 5.19 -3.55 3.86
N VAL A 146 4.59 -2.45 4.33
CA VAL A 146 4.54 -2.14 5.77
C VAL A 146 3.75 -3.20 6.53
N THR A 147 2.65 -3.69 5.97
CA THR A 147 1.85 -4.78 6.58
C THR A 147 2.68 -6.07 6.73
N LEU A 148 3.49 -6.45 5.74
CA LEU A 148 4.40 -7.60 5.83
C LEU A 148 5.45 -7.42 6.92
N VAL A 149 6.07 -6.23 7.01
CA VAL A 149 7.03 -5.89 8.08
C VAL A 149 6.38 -5.99 9.46
N ALA A 150 5.13 -5.53 9.57
CA ALA A 150 4.33 -5.51 10.79
C ALA A 150 3.55 -6.81 11.05
N ASN A 151 3.98 -7.94 10.47
CA ASN A 151 3.40 -9.27 10.67
C ASN A 151 1.87 -9.34 10.41
N GLY A 152 1.38 -8.65 9.38
CA GLY A 152 -0.05 -8.62 9.06
C GLY A 152 -0.91 -7.90 10.10
N LEU A 153 -0.29 -7.14 11.02
CA LEU A 153 -0.93 -6.55 12.21
C LEU A 153 -1.67 -7.61 13.06
N ASP A 154 -1.25 -8.87 12.97
CA ASP A 154 -1.93 -10.07 13.51
C ASP A 154 -3.44 -10.13 13.20
N SER A 155 -3.87 -9.59 12.05
CA SER A 155 -5.28 -9.53 11.65
C SER A 155 -5.51 -10.21 10.30
N ARG A 156 -6.08 -11.43 10.32
CA ARG A 156 -6.40 -12.17 9.07
C ARG A 156 -7.36 -11.39 8.14
N PRO A 157 -8.43 -10.73 8.65
CA PRO A 157 -9.29 -9.91 7.81
C PRO A 157 -8.56 -8.73 7.17
N TRP A 158 -7.64 -8.07 7.89
CA TRP A 158 -6.80 -7.00 7.33
C TRP A 158 -5.97 -7.49 6.15
N VAL A 159 -5.26 -8.60 6.36
CA VAL A 159 -4.41 -9.23 5.35
C VAL A 159 -5.22 -9.68 4.13
N GLY A 160 -6.39 -10.31 4.36
CA GLY A 160 -7.29 -10.75 3.30
C GLY A 160 -7.85 -9.61 2.46
N LEU A 161 -8.34 -8.54 3.10
CA LEU A 161 -8.87 -7.37 2.41
C LEU A 161 -7.78 -6.64 1.61
N LEU A 162 -6.65 -6.34 2.25
CA LEU A 162 -5.54 -5.63 1.61
C LEU A 162 -4.94 -6.47 0.46
N GLY A 163 -4.75 -7.77 0.69
CA GLY A 163 -4.30 -8.70 -0.34
C GLY A 163 -5.27 -8.79 -1.51
N GLY A 164 -6.58 -8.87 -1.24
CA GLY A 164 -7.61 -8.87 -2.29
C GLY A 164 -7.60 -7.58 -3.13
N MET A 165 -7.48 -6.41 -2.50
CA MET A 165 -7.30 -5.15 -3.22
C MET A 165 -6.02 -5.15 -4.06
N GLY A 166 -4.91 -5.62 -3.52
CA GLY A 166 -3.64 -5.75 -4.23
C GLY A 166 -3.72 -6.69 -5.44
N LEU A 167 -4.43 -7.81 -5.32
CA LEU A 167 -4.66 -8.74 -6.44
C LEU A 167 -5.49 -8.06 -7.54
N PHE A 168 -6.59 -7.41 -7.17
CA PHE A 168 -7.46 -6.73 -8.12
C PHE A 168 -6.69 -5.65 -8.89
N TYR A 169 -6.00 -4.75 -8.19
CA TYR A 169 -5.27 -3.65 -8.83
C TYR A 169 -3.99 -4.11 -9.54
N GLY A 170 -3.31 -5.15 -9.05
CA GLY A 170 -2.16 -5.75 -9.73
C GLY A 170 -2.57 -6.37 -11.06
N LEU A 171 -3.68 -7.12 -11.09
CA LEU A 171 -4.21 -7.71 -12.32
C LEU A 171 -4.74 -6.64 -13.28
N PHE A 172 -5.51 -5.68 -12.76
CA PHE A 172 -6.06 -4.57 -13.56
C PHE A 172 -4.93 -3.74 -14.18
N GLY A 173 -3.91 -3.39 -13.40
CA GLY A 173 -2.77 -2.64 -13.89
C GLY A 173 -1.93 -3.39 -14.92
N ALA A 174 -1.52 -4.62 -14.59
CA ALA A 174 -0.59 -5.38 -15.42
C ALA A 174 -1.24 -5.93 -16.70
N VAL A 175 -2.47 -6.46 -16.60
CA VAL A 175 -3.15 -7.14 -17.72
C VAL A 175 -4.05 -6.17 -18.48
N TYR A 176 -4.85 -5.36 -17.79
CA TYR A 176 -5.80 -4.48 -18.47
C TYR A 176 -5.16 -3.16 -18.90
N LEU A 177 -4.33 -2.53 -18.08
CA LEU A 177 -3.67 -1.27 -18.45
C LEU A 177 -2.29 -1.44 -19.11
N GLY A 178 -1.76 -2.67 -19.17
CA GLY A 178 -0.45 -2.95 -19.77
C GLY A 178 0.75 -2.41 -18.96
N VAL A 179 0.55 -2.07 -17.69
CA VAL A 179 1.59 -1.51 -16.82
C VAL A 179 2.42 -2.63 -16.23
N ALA A 180 3.56 -2.95 -16.85
CA ALA A 180 4.40 -4.09 -16.45
C ALA A 180 4.88 -4.04 -14.98
N LEU A 181 5.03 -2.85 -14.41
CA LEU A 181 5.42 -2.68 -13.00
C LEU A 181 4.37 -3.27 -12.03
N ASP A 182 3.11 -3.35 -12.44
CA ASP A 182 2.03 -3.81 -11.57
C ASP A 182 2.04 -5.33 -11.35
N TRP A 183 2.87 -6.08 -12.09
CA TRP A 183 3.22 -7.46 -11.75
C TRP A 183 3.89 -7.57 -10.38
N VAL A 184 4.66 -6.56 -9.97
CA VAL A 184 5.28 -6.53 -8.63
C VAL A 184 4.21 -6.36 -7.56
N LEU A 185 3.19 -5.53 -7.79
CA LEU A 185 2.04 -5.41 -6.88
C LEU A 185 1.29 -6.74 -6.77
N LEU A 186 1.04 -7.41 -7.90
CA LEU A 186 0.39 -8.72 -7.91
C LEU A 186 1.18 -9.75 -7.08
N ALA A 187 2.49 -9.83 -7.31
CA ALA A 187 3.38 -10.71 -6.54
C ALA A 187 3.38 -10.35 -5.05
N SER A 188 3.37 -9.06 -4.71
CA SER A 188 3.32 -8.58 -3.33
C SER A 188 2.02 -8.94 -2.63
N ALA A 189 0.89 -8.86 -3.33
CA ALA A 189 -0.41 -9.25 -2.84
C ALA A 189 -0.49 -10.77 -2.60
N LEU A 190 0.04 -11.58 -3.52
CA LEU A 190 0.17 -13.03 -3.35
C LEU A 190 1.07 -13.38 -2.16
N LEU A 191 2.20 -12.69 -2.00
CA LEU A 191 3.11 -12.87 -0.87
C LEU A 191 2.41 -12.57 0.46
N LEU A 192 1.67 -11.46 0.52
CA LEU A 192 0.90 -11.06 1.69
C LEU A 192 -0.18 -12.11 2.04
N LEU A 193 -0.94 -12.59 1.06
CA LEU A 193 -1.92 -13.65 1.28
C LEU A 193 -1.26 -14.97 1.68
N GLY A 194 -0.12 -15.31 1.07
CA GLY A 194 0.69 -16.48 1.41
C GLY A 194 1.15 -16.48 2.87
N SER A 195 1.41 -15.30 3.45
CA SER A 195 1.81 -15.17 4.85
C SER A 195 0.76 -15.69 5.85
N LEU A 196 -0.52 -15.74 5.44
CA LEU A 196 -1.61 -16.32 6.26
C LEU A 196 -1.41 -17.81 6.54
N PHE A 197 -0.74 -18.52 5.65
CA PHE A 197 -0.49 -19.97 5.77
C PHE A 197 0.84 -20.26 6.46
N ALA A 198 1.82 -19.36 6.34
CA ALA A 198 3.10 -19.48 7.04
C ALA A 198 2.95 -19.37 8.57
N ALA A 199 1.96 -18.59 9.04
CA ALA A 199 1.64 -18.43 10.46
C ALA A 199 1.05 -19.68 11.11
N ASP A 200 0.41 -20.57 10.34
CA ASP A 200 -0.28 -21.77 10.82
C ASP A 200 0.64 -23.02 10.91
N SER A 201 1.95 -22.89 10.63
CA SER A 201 2.89 -24.00 10.77
C SER A 201 3.06 -24.40 12.25
N PRO A 202 2.91 -25.70 12.61
CA PRO A 202 2.77 -26.19 14.00
C PRO A 202 4.02 -26.04 14.89
N ARG A 203 5.10 -25.38 14.44
CA ARG A 203 6.36 -25.25 15.20
C ARG A 203 6.34 -24.22 16.34
N HIS A 204 5.23 -23.50 16.55
CA HIS A 204 5.12 -22.45 17.58
C HIS A 204 4.09 -22.71 18.68
N ARG A 205 3.50 -23.92 18.79
CA ARG A 205 2.56 -24.26 19.88
C ARG A 205 3.21 -24.66 21.21
N HIS A 206 4.53 -24.64 21.32
CA HIS A 206 5.24 -24.95 22.58
C HIS A 206 6.33 -23.92 22.87
N ARG A 207 5.95 -22.72 23.31
CA ARG A 207 6.72 -21.88 24.23
C ARG A 207 5.78 -20.98 25.01
#